data_AF-A0A7Y7HTF4-F1
#
_entry.id   AF-A0A7Y7HTF4-F1
#
_cell.length_a   1.000
_cell.length_b   1.000
_cell.length_c   1.000
_cell.angle_alpha   90.00
_cell.angle_beta   90.00
_cell.angle_gamma   90.00
#
_symmetry.space_group_name_H-M   'P 1'
#
loop_
_entity.id
_entity.type
_entity.pdbx_description
1 polymer ?
#
loop_
_entity_poly.entity_id
_entity_poly.type
_entity_poly.pdbx_seq_one_letter_code
_entity_poly.pdbx_strand_id
1 'polypeptide(L)'
;MHIRLAAALAVLSSSAFAAPSDLNVYAGHPLASGRISISDADSSKTLEGDKVEIANLPKEPEKVIAVSKSAKAKKGDALTLNWNKAWYASLRVQGGKPVDLRPYLAKGVLALDLNVDELSEGGLSFRLSCGENCERSVPYVIPARAAAGKGWQHLVMSASCFYREGDDFSKITQPFELNGTGKGKVAIANIKYQMTGKPNVSCPDYKTVSVTPDKLNESWSISWWTPRHEKKLAEAKQLGKSAQVVFIGDSITEGWEKSGAPIWDRYYKPLNGIALGFGGDRTENVLWRLLHGEVDSLDPKVAVLMFGTNNTGHRQEDPKTTAAGIKRNIEELRKRLPNTKILLLAIFPRGEKPDDNLRQINDKVNAIIAGYADNQKVFFANINQAFLQPDGSLSRDIMPDLLHPNEKGYEIWAKAMAPELAKLLPAAAQYAWDNVSIGGSGFVSGLVTSKTEPGLIYARTDVGGAYRWDVKKNAGFR
;
A
#
# COMPACT_ATOMS: atom_id res chain seq x y z
N MET A 1 84.44 -30.32 -0.38
CA MET A 1 83.51 -30.60 -1.51
C MET A 1 82.12 -30.18 -1.06
N HIS A 2 81.54 -29.18 -1.72
CA HIS A 2 80.33 -28.47 -1.29
C HIS A 2 79.05 -29.28 -1.50
N ILE A 3 78.20 -29.38 -0.49
CA ILE A 3 76.80 -29.81 -0.64
C ILE A 3 75.94 -28.54 -0.54
N ARG A 4 75.38 -28.13 -1.69
CA ARG A 4 74.45 -27.00 -1.80
C ARG A 4 73.03 -27.50 -1.50
N LEU A 5 72.39 -26.88 -0.52
CA LEU A 5 70.94 -26.97 -0.27
C LEU A 5 70.21 -26.20 -1.40
N ALA A 6 69.36 -26.88 -2.16
CA ALA A 6 68.47 -26.24 -3.13
C ALA A 6 67.13 -25.92 -2.45
N ALA A 7 66.87 -24.65 -2.18
CA ALA A 7 65.55 -24.17 -1.78
C ALA A 7 64.72 -23.91 -3.04
N ALA A 8 63.62 -24.67 -3.21
CA ALA A 8 62.62 -24.39 -4.23
C ALA A 8 61.68 -23.29 -3.74
N LEU A 9 61.76 -22.09 -4.32
CA LEU A 9 60.73 -21.06 -4.19
C LEU A 9 59.53 -21.46 -5.07
N ALA A 10 58.41 -21.79 -4.44
CA ALA A 10 57.13 -21.86 -5.13
C ALA A 10 56.65 -20.44 -5.45
N VAL A 11 56.54 -20.12 -6.75
CA VAL A 11 55.93 -18.87 -7.22
C VAL A 11 54.42 -19.01 -7.10
N LEU A 12 53.83 -18.38 -6.08
CA LEU A 12 52.39 -18.13 -6.03
C LEU A 12 52.05 -17.14 -7.15
N SER A 13 51.43 -17.62 -8.22
CA SER A 13 50.84 -16.78 -9.25
C SER A 13 49.67 -16.00 -8.65
N SER A 14 49.92 -14.76 -8.24
CA SER A 14 48.87 -13.80 -7.95
C SER A 14 48.17 -13.46 -9.25
N SER A 15 46.99 -14.03 -9.48
CA SER A 15 46.05 -13.55 -10.49
C SER A 15 45.76 -12.09 -10.18
N ALA A 16 46.37 -11.17 -10.92
CA ALA A 16 46.08 -9.75 -10.82
C ALA A 16 44.61 -9.55 -11.21
N PHE A 17 43.73 -9.35 -10.23
CA PHE A 17 42.39 -8.86 -10.49
C PHE A 17 42.56 -7.49 -11.15
N ALA A 18 42.13 -7.37 -12.41
CA ALA A 18 42.09 -6.10 -13.12
C ALA A 18 41.35 -5.08 -12.24
N ALA A 19 41.90 -3.87 -12.11
CA ALA A 19 41.24 -2.81 -11.37
C ALA A 19 39.82 -2.61 -11.93
N PRO A 20 38.79 -2.49 -11.09
CA PRO A 20 37.43 -2.32 -11.56
C PRO A 20 37.33 -1.05 -12.41
N SER A 21 36.86 -1.22 -13.66
CA SER A 21 36.67 -0.16 -14.64
C SER A 21 35.20 0.24 -14.73
N ASP A 22 34.89 1.33 -15.42
CA ASP A 22 33.51 1.66 -15.77
C ASP A 22 32.85 0.51 -16.55
N LEU A 23 31.58 0.23 -16.24
CA LEU A 23 30.76 -0.82 -16.86
C LEU A 23 29.70 -0.17 -17.76
N ASN A 24 29.83 -0.35 -19.07
CA ASN A 24 28.85 0.12 -20.05
C ASN A 24 27.70 -0.88 -20.14
N VAL A 25 26.59 -0.59 -19.46
CA VAL A 25 25.37 -1.42 -19.50
C VAL A 25 24.69 -1.30 -20.87
N TYR A 26 24.59 -0.07 -21.40
CA TYR A 26 24.12 0.19 -22.74
C TYR A 26 24.79 1.44 -23.34
N ALA A 27 25.53 1.25 -24.43
CA ALA A 27 26.16 2.33 -25.20
C ALA A 27 25.96 2.06 -26.70
N GLY A 28 24.71 2.14 -27.15
CA GLY A 28 24.25 1.73 -28.49
C GLY A 28 24.14 0.22 -28.72
N HIS A 29 24.72 -0.57 -27.80
CA HIS A 29 24.58 -2.02 -27.72
C HIS A 29 24.56 -2.43 -26.24
N PRO A 30 23.83 -3.50 -25.88
CA PRO A 30 23.88 -4.05 -24.52
C PRO A 30 25.24 -4.70 -24.24
N LEU A 31 25.44 -5.11 -22.98
CA LEU A 31 26.55 -5.98 -22.56
C LEU A 31 26.70 -7.20 -23.49
N ALA A 32 27.92 -7.74 -23.60
CA ALA A 32 28.17 -8.95 -24.40
C ALA A 32 27.24 -10.10 -23.99
N SER A 33 26.56 -10.71 -24.96
CA SER A 33 25.49 -11.71 -24.77
C SER A 33 24.26 -11.23 -23.98
N GLY A 34 24.20 -9.93 -23.67
CA GLY A 34 23.02 -9.25 -23.15
C GLY A 34 22.02 -8.94 -24.26
N ARG A 35 20.80 -8.63 -23.85
CA ARG A 35 19.67 -8.33 -24.73
C ARG A 35 18.83 -7.20 -24.14
N ILE A 36 18.10 -6.53 -25.03
CA ILE A 36 17.05 -5.59 -24.65
C ILE A 36 15.72 -6.31 -24.74
N SER A 37 14.88 -6.17 -23.72
CA SER A 37 13.50 -6.67 -23.77
C SER A 37 12.53 -5.65 -23.23
N ILE A 38 11.28 -5.75 -23.67
CA ILE A 38 10.14 -5.08 -23.07
C ILE A 38 9.24 -6.09 -22.39
N SER A 39 8.60 -5.68 -21.31
CA SER A 39 7.63 -6.53 -20.62
C SER A 39 6.46 -5.72 -20.10
N ASP A 40 5.28 -6.34 -20.12
CA ASP A 40 4.14 -5.97 -19.30
C ASP A 40 4.01 -6.93 -18.11
N ALA A 41 2.89 -6.91 -17.39
CA ALA A 41 2.69 -7.79 -16.23
C ALA A 41 2.68 -9.28 -16.58
N ASP A 42 2.27 -9.64 -17.81
CA ASP A 42 1.96 -11.02 -18.21
C ASP A 42 2.85 -11.54 -19.35
N SER A 43 3.60 -10.66 -20.01
CA SER A 43 4.31 -10.95 -21.25
C SER A 43 5.63 -10.22 -21.34
N SER A 44 6.57 -10.82 -22.07
CA SER A 44 7.88 -10.25 -22.34
C SER A 44 8.31 -10.55 -23.77
N LYS A 45 8.91 -9.58 -24.45
CA LYS A 45 9.46 -9.72 -25.81
C LYS A 45 10.86 -9.14 -25.89
N THR A 46 11.74 -9.82 -26.60
CA THR A 46 13.11 -9.35 -26.88
C THR A 46 13.10 -8.44 -28.11
N LEU A 47 13.89 -7.37 -28.08
CA LEU A 47 14.11 -6.51 -29.24
C LEU A 47 15.00 -7.23 -30.25
N GLU A 48 14.39 -7.69 -31.34
CA GLU A 48 15.06 -8.20 -32.53
C GLU A 48 14.99 -7.13 -33.64
N GLY A 49 16.14 -6.68 -34.14
CA GLY A 49 16.19 -5.58 -35.12
C GLY A 49 16.06 -4.18 -34.50
N ASP A 50 15.14 -3.36 -35.04
CA ASP A 50 15.01 -1.93 -34.72
C ASP A 50 13.78 -1.57 -33.86
N LYS A 51 12.75 -2.43 -33.80
CA LYS A 51 11.53 -2.19 -33.00
C LYS A 51 10.95 -3.50 -32.48
N VAL A 52 10.38 -3.47 -31.27
CA VAL A 52 9.51 -4.53 -30.73
C VAL A 52 8.33 -3.92 -29.97
N GLU A 53 7.19 -4.62 -29.96
CA GLU A 53 5.94 -4.13 -29.38
C GLU A 53 5.08 -5.24 -28.75
N ILE A 54 4.47 -4.93 -27.61
CA ILE A 54 3.39 -5.64 -26.94
C ILE A 54 2.14 -4.76 -27.09
N ALA A 55 1.17 -5.21 -27.89
CA ALA A 55 -0.06 -4.49 -28.20
C ALA A 55 -1.16 -5.47 -28.64
N ASN A 56 -2.37 -4.97 -28.89
CA ASN A 56 -3.53 -5.73 -29.34
C ASN A 56 -3.91 -6.87 -28.39
N LEU A 57 -3.84 -6.60 -27.08
CA LEU A 57 -4.22 -7.56 -26.06
C LEU A 57 -5.75 -7.68 -26.02
N PRO A 58 -6.35 -8.89 -26.11
CA PRO A 58 -7.81 -9.05 -26.16
C PRO A 58 -8.57 -8.39 -25.00
N LYS A 59 -7.96 -8.32 -23.82
CA LYS A 59 -8.55 -7.70 -22.62
C LYS A 59 -8.23 -6.21 -22.48
N GLU A 60 -7.21 -5.72 -23.18
CA GLU A 60 -6.68 -4.35 -23.03
C GLU A 60 -6.26 -3.79 -24.41
N PRO A 61 -7.21 -3.53 -25.32
CA PRO A 61 -6.91 -3.22 -26.72
C PRO A 61 -6.13 -1.90 -26.90
N GLU A 62 -6.26 -0.96 -25.97
CA GLU A 62 -5.56 0.32 -26.00
C GLU A 62 -4.16 0.29 -25.35
N LYS A 63 -3.81 -0.81 -24.70
CA LYS A 63 -2.50 -0.96 -24.05
C LYS A 63 -1.46 -1.26 -25.11
N VAL A 64 -0.44 -0.41 -25.11
CA VAL A 64 0.71 -0.52 -26.02
C VAL A 64 1.95 -0.34 -25.19
N ILE A 65 2.96 -1.19 -25.42
CA ILE A 65 4.33 -1.01 -24.94
C ILE A 65 5.23 -1.31 -26.12
N ALA A 66 5.99 -0.32 -26.56
CA ALA A 66 6.88 -0.44 -27.70
C ALA A 66 8.25 0.14 -27.35
N VAL A 67 9.31 -0.54 -27.76
CA VAL A 67 10.65 0.05 -27.80
C VAL A 67 11.16 0.06 -29.23
N SER A 68 11.83 1.15 -29.60
CA SER A 68 12.57 1.23 -30.85
C SER A 68 13.98 1.78 -30.63
N LYS A 69 14.93 1.34 -31.44
CA LYS A 69 16.22 2.01 -31.57
C LYS A 69 15.99 3.44 -32.10
N SER A 70 16.58 4.41 -31.42
CA SER A 70 16.49 5.83 -31.74
C SER A 70 17.89 6.45 -31.74
N ALA A 71 17.98 7.77 -31.76
CA ALA A 71 19.25 8.48 -31.83
C ALA A 71 19.31 9.59 -30.77
N LYS A 72 20.45 9.67 -30.08
CA LYS A 72 20.94 10.84 -29.37
C LYS A 72 21.99 11.56 -30.22
N ALA A 73 23.09 10.88 -30.56
CA ALA A 73 24.16 11.42 -31.39
C ALA A 73 24.28 10.69 -32.74
N LYS A 74 24.02 9.38 -32.77
CA LYS A 74 24.06 8.53 -33.97
C LYS A 74 22.87 7.59 -34.00
N LYS A 75 22.44 7.15 -35.19
CA LYS A 75 21.33 6.19 -35.31
C LYS A 75 21.66 4.90 -34.53
N GLY A 76 20.77 4.51 -33.62
CA GLY A 76 20.88 3.27 -32.84
C GLY A 76 21.66 3.38 -31.54
N ASP A 77 22.11 4.58 -31.14
CA ASP A 77 22.80 4.79 -29.86
C ASP A 77 21.86 5.02 -28.65
N ALA A 78 20.55 5.11 -28.91
CA ALA A 78 19.50 5.31 -27.93
C ALA A 78 18.35 4.31 -28.11
N LEU A 79 17.52 4.20 -27.07
CA LEU A 79 16.28 3.43 -27.09
C LEU A 79 15.13 4.32 -26.67
N THR A 80 14.03 4.33 -27.43
CA THR A 80 12.79 5.04 -27.06
C THR A 80 11.74 4.04 -26.63
N LEU A 81 11.32 4.11 -25.37
CA LEU A 81 10.19 3.39 -24.81
C LEU A 81 8.93 4.25 -24.92
N ASN A 82 7.88 3.70 -25.52
CA ASN A 82 6.57 4.30 -25.63
C ASN A 82 5.54 3.36 -25.00
N TRP A 83 4.69 3.88 -24.13
CA TRP A 83 3.62 3.10 -23.52
C TRP A 83 2.34 3.90 -23.35
N ASN A 84 1.21 3.18 -23.39
CA ASN A 84 -0.11 3.74 -23.19
C ASN A 84 -0.95 2.81 -22.30
N LYS A 85 -1.72 3.39 -21.37
CA LYS A 85 -2.61 2.69 -20.44
C LYS A 85 -1.97 1.44 -19.79
N ALA A 86 -0.71 1.55 -19.38
CA ALA A 86 0.02 0.42 -18.79
C ALA A 86 0.17 0.59 -17.27
N TRP A 87 -0.26 -0.41 -16.50
CA TRP A 87 0.05 -0.47 -15.06
C TRP A 87 1.51 -0.88 -14.80
N TYR A 88 2.12 -1.54 -15.77
CA TYR A 88 3.53 -1.91 -15.79
C TYR A 88 3.99 -1.96 -17.24
N ALA A 89 4.95 -1.11 -17.60
CA ALA A 89 5.69 -1.13 -18.85
C ALA A 89 7.17 -1.12 -18.51
N SER A 90 7.96 -2.05 -19.03
CA SER A 90 9.40 -2.10 -18.75
C SER A 90 10.23 -2.13 -20.03
N LEU A 91 11.41 -1.53 -19.95
CA LEU A 91 12.54 -1.76 -20.84
C LEU A 91 13.69 -2.26 -19.99
N ARG A 92 14.15 -3.48 -20.24
CA ARG A 92 15.21 -4.15 -19.47
C ARG A 92 16.46 -4.33 -20.31
N VAL A 93 17.62 -4.06 -19.71
CA VAL A 93 18.92 -4.54 -20.20
C VAL A 93 19.26 -5.76 -19.36
N GLN A 94 19.26 -6.95 -19.96
CA GLN A 94 19.34 -8.21 -19.22
C GLN A 94 20.08 -9.31 -19.96
N GLY A 95 20.39 -10.39 -19.26
CA GLY A 95 21.10 -11.54 -19.81
C GLY A 95 22.62 -11.33 -19.85
N GLY A 96 23.30 -12.18 -20.61
CA GLY A 96 24.76 -12.23 -20.63
C GLY A 96 25.35 -12.87 -19.37
N LYS A 97 26.66 -12.66 -19.16
CA LYS A 97 27.33 -13.09 -17.92
C LYS A 97 26.86 -12.20 -16.75
N PRO A 98 26.58 -12.77 -15.56
CA PRO A 98 26.29 -11.97 -14.38
C PRO A 98 27.38 -10.92 -14.14
N VAL A 99 26.97 -9.71 -13.77
CA VAL A 99 27.89 -8.59 -13.48
C VAL A 99 28.03 -8.41 -11.97
N ASP A 100 29.26 -8.14 -11.52
CA ASP A 100 29.56 -7.80 -10.13
C ASP A 100 29.46 -6.28 -9.95
N LEU A 101 28.43 -5.83 -9.22
CA LEU A 101 28.19 -4.42 -8.94
C LEU A 101 28.76 -3.97 -7.58
N ARG A 102 29.35 -4.87 -6.78
CA ARG A 102 29.94 -4.53 -5.47
C ARG A 102 31.00 -3.42 -5.55
N PRO A 103 31.88 -3.35 -6.58
CA PRO A 103 32.87 -2.28 -6.69
C PRO A 103 32.29 -0.86 -6.73
N TYR A 104 31.03 -0.71 -7.16
CA TYR A 104 30.38 0.60 -7.32
C TYR A 104 29.62 1.04 -6.05
N LEU A 105 29.38 0.17 -5.07
CA LEU A 105 28.48 0.47 -3.95
C LEU A 105 28.95 1.62 -3.04
N ALA A 106 30.27 1.81 -2.89
CA ALA A 106 30.81 2.78 -1.95
C ALA A 106 30.84 4.22 -2.49
N LYS A 107 31.21 4.40 -3.75
CA LYS A 107 31.42 5.72 -4.38
C LYS A 107 30.94 5.80 -5.84
N GLY A 108 30.50 4.67 -6.39
CA GLY A 108 30.12 4.58 -7.78
C GLY A 108 28.71 5.09 -8.03
N VAL A 109 28.45 5.34 -9.30
CA VAL A 109 27.20 5.93 -9.78
C VAL A 109 26.65 5.14 -10.96
N LEU A 110 25.32 5.10 -11.07
CA LEU A 110 24.63 4.77 -12.31
C LEU A 110 24.37 6.08 -13.06
N ALA A 111 25.02 6.25 -14.21
CA ALA A 111 24.85 7.40 -15.08
C ALA A 111 24.09 6.99 -16.36
N LEU A 112 23.18 7.83 -16.82
CA LEU A 112 22.46 7.67 -18.09
C LEU A 112 22.01 9.02 -18.64
N ASP A 113 21.68 9.07 -19.93
CA ASP A 113 20.97 10.19 -20.52
C ASP A 113 19.49 9.83 -20.70
N LEU A 114 18.60 10.74 -20.29
CA LEU A 114 17.15 10.59 -20.38
C LEU A 114 16.57 11.78 -21.16
N ASN A 115 15.74 11.51 -22.17
CA ASN A 115 14.85 12.51 -22.78
C ASN A 115 13.41 12.11 -22.53
N VAL A 116 12.59 13.02 -21.99
CA VAL A 116 11.18 12.78 -21.70
C VAL A 116 10.35 13.54 -22.72
N ASP A 117 9.70 12.83 -23.64
CA ASP A 117 8.81 13.43 -24.64
C ASP A 117 7.42 13.65 -24.03
N GLU A 118 6.87 12.63 -23.36
CA GLU A 118 5.54 12.64 -22.73
C GLU A 118 5.56 11.87 -21.40
N LEU A 119 5.02 12.46 -20.33
CA LEU A 119 4.86 11.77 -19.03
C LEU A 119 3.78 12.41 -18.12
N SER A 120 2.95 13.32 -18.62
CA SER A 120 1.97 14.06 -17.80
C SER A 120 1.03 13.15 -17.02
N GLU A 121 0.65 12.02 -17.61
CA GLU A 121 -0.20 10.99 -17.01
C GLU A 121 0.58 9.73 -16.61
N GLY A 122 1.90 9.76 -16.75
CA GLY A 122 2.78 8.60 -16.55
C GLY A 122 3.63 8.67 -15.29
N GLY A 123 4.20 7.54 -14.94
CA GLY A 123 5.24 7.41 -13.91
C GLY A 123 6.51 6.85 -14.51
N LEU A 124 7.64 7.09 -13.83
CA LEU A 124 8.94 6.57 -14.21
C LEU A 124 9.70 6.12 -12.96
N SER A 125 10.31 4.94 -13.03
CA SER A 125 11.27 4.46 -12.03
C SER A 125 12.44 3.75 -12.72
N PHE A 126 13.60 3.82 -12.08
CA PHE A 126 14.77 3.04 -12.47
C PHE A 126 14.84 1.83 -11.55
N ARG A 127 15.10 0.64 -12.11
CA ARG A 127 15.15 -0.60 -11.35
C ARG A 127 16.38 -1.44 -11.67
N LEU A 128 16.75 -2.31 -10.74
CA LEU A 128 17.52 -3.52 -11.05
C LEU A 128 16.92 -4.73 -10.33
N SER A 129 17.29 -5.93 -10.81
CA SER A 129 17.03 -7.18 -10.10
C SER A 129 18.35 -7.87 -9.73
N CYS A 130 18.45 -8.25 -8.45
CA CYS A 130 19.60 -8.91 -7.82
C CYS A 130 19.33 -10.37 -7.45
N GLY A 131 18.19 -10.93 -7.87
CA GLY A 131 17.80 -12.32 -7.58
C GLY A 131 16.36 -12.44 -7.09
N GLU A 132 16.04 -13.61 -6.56
CA GLU A 132 14.72 -13.91 -5.99
C GLU A 132 14.38 -12.91 -4.86
N ASN A 133 13.20 -12.29 -4.94
CA ASN A 133 12.74 -11.24 -4.00
C ASN A 133 13.68 -10.02 -3.88
N CYS A 134 14.57 -9.83 -4.85
CA CYS A 134 15.56 -8.76 -4.87
C CYS A 134 15.32 -7.86 -6.09
N GLU A 135 14.28 -7.02 -6.01
CA GLU A 135 14.05 -5.93 -6.96
C GLU A 135 14.19 -4.59 -6.23
N ARG A 136 14.93 -3.67 -6.82
CA ARG A 136 15.28 -2.39 -6.19
C ARG A 136 14.89 -1.28 -7.15
N SER A 137 14.05 -0.37 -6.67
CA SER A 137 13.40 0.66 -7.49
C SER A 137 13.67 2.04 -6.91
N VAL A 138 14.12 2.95 -7.77
CA VAL A 138 14.29 4.37 -7.48
C VAL A 138 13.20 5.13 -8.25
N PRO A 139 12.16 5.65 -7.57
CA PRO A 139 11.11 6.42 -8.22
C PRO A 139 11.67 7.75 -8.73
N TYR A 140 11.23 8.16 -9.93
CA TYR A 140 11.66 9.40 -10.58
C TYR A 140 10.50 10.16 -11.23
N VAL A 141 9.29 10.03 -10.66
CA VAL A 141 8.03 10.55 -11.25
C VAL A 141 8.03 12.07 -11.36
N ILE A 142 8.20 12.79 -10.25
CA ILE A 142 8.09 14.26 -10.21
C ILE A 142 9.18 14.94 -11.07
N PRO A 143 10.48 14.59 -10.92
CA PRO A 143 11.51 15.19 -11.76
C PRO A 143 11.35 14.84 -13.25
N ALA A 144 10.94 13.61 -13.60
CA ALA A 144 10.73 13.23 -14.99
C ALA A 144 9.56 14.00 -15.63
N ARG A 145 8.44 14.18 -14.90
CA ARG A 145 7.33 15.02 -15.37
C ARG A 145 7.78 16.47 -15.61
N ALA A 146 8.60 17.01 -14.71
CA ALA A 146 9.17 18.35 -14.86
C ALA A 146 10.18 18.45 -16.02
N ALA A 147 10.76 17.33 -16.46
CA ALA A 147 11.70 17.27 -17.59
C ALA A 147 11.02 17.10 -18.96
N ALA A 148 9.70 16.88 -19.00
CA ALA A 148 8.97 16.68 -20.24
C ALA A 148 9.17 17.86 -21.20
N GLY A 149 9.57 17.56 -22.44
CA GLY A 149 9.82 18.54 -23.49
C GLY A 149 11.12 19.36 -23.34
N LYS A 150 11.97 19.08 -22.33
CA LYS A 150 13.23 19.82 -22.10
C LYS A 150 14.46 19.23 -22.80
N GLY A 151 14.27 18.19 -23.61
CA GLY A 151 15.36 17.48 -24.28
C GLY A 151 16.20 16.62 -23.34
N TRP A 152 17.35 16.16 -23.83
CA TRP A 152 18.24 15.25 -23.11
C TRP A 152 18.77 15.83 -21.79
N GLN A 153 18.54 15.10 -20.70
CA GLN A 153 19.05 15.35 -19.37
C GLN A 153 20.10 14.28 -19.02
N HIS A 154 21.22 14.69 -18.43
CA HIS A 154 22.20 13.74 -17.90
C HIS A 154 21.87 13.42 -16.44
N LEU A 155 21.58 12.16 -16.15
CA LEU A 155 21.21 11.67 -14.83
C LEU A 155 22.35 10.87 -14.22
N VAL A 156 22.66 11.15 -12.96
CA VAL A 156 23.68 10.48 -12.16
C VAL A 156 23.09 10.14 -10.81
N MET A 157 22.85 8.85 -10.57
CA MET A 157 22.35 8.30 -9.32
C MET A 157 23.46 7.58 -8.57
N SER A 158 23.51 7.67 -7.24
CA SER A 158 24.42 6.80 -6.47
C SER A 158 24.07 5.33 -6.74
N ALA A 159 25.06 4.47 -6.98
CA ALA A 159 24.80 3.03 -7.11
C ALA A 159 24.19 2.45 -5.82
N SER A 160 24.51 3.05 -4.67
CA SER A 160 23.94 2.70 -3.37
C SER A 160 22.42 2.93 -3.28
N CYS A 161 21.81 3.73 -4.17
CA CYS A 161 20.36 3.93 -4.21
C CYS A 161 19.59 2.63 -4.45
N PHE A 162 20.25 1.64 -5.04
CA PHE A 162 19.66 0.37 -5.35
C PHE A 162 20.07 -0.75 -4.41
N TYR A 163 20.91 -0.48 -3.41
CA TYR A 163 21.42 -1.50 -2.50
C TYR A 163 20.67 -1.49 -1.18
N ARG A 164 20.35 -2.67 -0.66
CA ARG A 164 19.93 -2.87 0.73
C ARG A 164 20.85 -3.89 1.39
N GLU A 165 20.97 -3.75 2.70
CA GLU A 165 21.70 -4.71 3.53
C GLU A 165 21.14 -6.13 3.33
N GLY A 166 22.02 -7.08 3.04
CA GLY A 166 21.67 -8.47 2.71
C GLY A 166 21.57 -8.77 1.21
N ASP A 167 21.55 -7.78 0.33
CA ASP A 167 21.47 -8.01 -1.11
C ASP A 167 22.77 -8.61 -1.67
N ASP A 168 22.66 -9.61 -2.56
CA ASP A 168 23.80 -10.14 -3.31
C ASP A 168 24.00 -9.39 -4.63
N PHE A 169 24.98 -8.49 -4.64
CA PHE A 169 25.37 -7.72 -5.82
C PHE A 169 26.51 -8.33 -6.63
N SER A 170 26.93 -9.56 -6.30
CA SER A 170 28.04 -10.23 -6.99
C SER A 170 27.67 -10.85 -8.33
N LYS A 171 26.38 -11.09 -8.58
CA LYS A 171 25.87 -11.84 -9.74
C LYS A 171 24.59 -11.24 -10.33
N ILE A 172 24.63 -9.97 -10.68
CA ILE A 172 23.48 -9.26 -11.24
C ILE A 172 23.24 -9.67 -12.70
N THR A 173 22.05 -10.18 -13.01
CA THR A 173 21.65 -10.60 -14.38
C THR A 173 20.78 -9.58 -15.10
N GLN A 174 20.20 -8.63 -14.37
CA GLN A 174 19.40 -7.52 -14.89
C GLN A 174 19.91 -6.21 -14.25
N PRO A 175 21.03 -5.67 -14.75
CA PRO A 175 21.69 -4.50 -14.16
C PRO A 175 20.92 -3.18 -14.36
N PHE A 176 19.92 -3.16 -15.25
CA PHE A 176 19.09 -1.99 -15.50
C PHE A 176 17.71 -2.35 -16.03
N GLU A 177 16.70 -1.67 -15.50
CA GLU A 177 15.35 -1.59 -16.03
C GLU A 177 14.84 -0.15 -15.93
N LEU A 178 14.22 0.33 -16.99
CA LEU A 178 13.37 1.51 -16.97
C LEU A 178 11.93 1.03 -16.89
N ASN A 179 11.22 1.44 -15.84
CA ASN A 179 9.83 1.09 -15.63
C ASN A 179 8.93 2.32 -15.74
N GLY A 180 7.84 2.18 -16.49
CA GLY A 180 6.80 3.17 -16.69
C GLY A 180 5.41 2.68 -16.27
N THR A 181 4.56 3.62 -15.87
CA THR A 181 3.14 3.43 -15.54
C THR A 181 2.30 4.50 -16.24
N GLY A 182 0.99 4.29 -16.39
CA GLY A 182 0.09 5.22 -17.06
C GLY A 182 0.39 5.34 -18.55
N LYS A 183 0.71 6.54 -19.01
CA LYS A 183 1.08 6.85 -20.39
C LYS A 183 2.40 7.63 -20.44
N GLY A 184 3.28 7.28 -21.38
CA GLY A 184 4.48 8.05 -21.58
C GLY A 184 5.33 7.62 -22.77
N LYS A 185 6.28 8.49 -23.09
CA LYS A 185 7.27 8.30 -24.14
C LYS A 185 8.59 8.90 -23.69
N VAL A 186 9.60 8.06 -23.54
CA VAL A 186 10.92 8.44 -23.02
C VAL A 186 12.02 7.77 -23.84
N ALA A 187 13.14 8.46 -24.04
CA ALA A 187 14.33 7.92 -24.65
C ALA A 187 15.47 7.84 -23.63
N ILE A 188 16.24 6.76 -23.67
CA ILE A 188 17.41 6.54 -22.83
C ILE A 188 18.65 6.23 -23.68
N ALA A 189 19.82 6.68 -23.22
CA ALA A 189 21.11 6.41 -23.83
C ALA A 189 22.24 6.36 -22.78
N ASN A 190 23.40 5.85 -23.17
CA ASN A 190 24.65 5.91 -22.38
C ASN A 190 24.54 5.42 -20.92
N ILE A 191 23.90 4.28 -20.71
CA ILE A 191 23.69 3.68 -19.39
C ILE A 191 24.99 3.01 -18.93
N LYS A 192 25.56 3.46 -17.82
CA LYS A 192 26.81 2.93 -17.29
C LYS A 192 26.92 3.03 -15.77
N TYR A 193 27.58 2.05 -15.18
CA TYR A 193 28.10 2.16 -13.82
C TYR A 193 29.52 2.72 -13.88
N GLN A 194 29.78 3.77 -13.10
CA GLN A 194 31.08 4.41 -13.03
C GLN A 194 31.62 4.28 -11.61
N MET A 195 32.94 4.08 -11.47
CA MET A 195 33.57 3.87 -10.17
C MET A 195 33.46 5.09 -9.23
N THR A 196 33.33 6.28 -9.82
CA THR A 196 33.15 7.54 -9.12
C THR A 196 32.24 8.46 -9.93
N GLY A 197 31.47 9.29 -9.25
CA GLY A 197 30.72 10.37 -9.88
C GLY A 197 30.08 11.27 -8.84
N LYS A 198 29.58 12.43 -9.26
CA LYS A 198 28.80 13.34 -8.40
C LYS A 198 27.30 13.13 -8.72
N PRO A 199 26.52 12.52 -7.81
CA PRO A 199 25.09 12.36 -8.02
C PRO A 199 24.39 13.71 -8.22
N ASN A 200 23.46 13.75 -9.17
CA ASN A 200 22.55 14.89 -9.41
C ASN A 200 21.07 14.48 -9.31
N VAL A 201 20.80 13.19 -9.16
CA VAL A 201 19.49 12.64 -8.84
C VAL A 201 19.48 12.27 -7.36
N SER A 202 18.50 12.81 -6.63
CA SER A 202 18.24 12.40 -5.25
C SER A 202 17.59 11.01 -5.25
N CYS A 203 18.00 10.16 -4.32
CA CYS A 203 17.29 8.92 -4.03
C CYS A 203 16.96 8.90 -2.53
N PRO A 204 15.71 8.54 -2.15
CA PRO A 204 15.36 8.38 -0.74
C PRO A 204 16.23 7.31 -0.08
N ASP A 205 16.74 7.59 1.12
CA ASP A 205 17.40 6.55 1.92
C ASP A 205 16.35 5.52 2.36
N TYR A 206 16.52 4.27 1.93
CA TYR A 206 15.60 3.18 2.25
C TYR A 206 15.47 2.94 3.75
N LYS A 207 16.45 3.36 4.56
CA LYS A 207 16.43 3.23 6.03
C LYS A 207 15.55 4.28 6.70
N THR A 208 15.34 5.43 6.08
CA THR A 208 14.63 6.56 6.69
C THR A 208 13.38 6.99 5.94
N VAL A 209 13.17 6.53 4.71
CA VAL A 209 12.04 6.94 3.87
C VAL A 209 10.69 6.86 4.62
N SER A 210 10.48 5.81 5.41
CA SER A 210 9.24 5.57 6.15
C SER A 210 9.00 6.52 7.33
N VAL A 211 10.03 7.25 7.77
CA VAL A 211 9.95 8.30 8.80
C VAL A 211 10.13 9.71 8.23
N THR A 212 10.37 9.85 6.93
CA THR A 212 10.58 11.14 6.25
C THR A 212 9.30 11.54 5.51
N PRO A 213 8.54 12.54 5.98
CA PRO A 213 7.23 12.86 5.41
C PRO A 213 7.31 13.27 3.94
N ASP A 214 6.45 12.66 3.11
CA ASP A 214 6.28 13.04 1.70
C ASP A 214 4.86 12.73 1.22
N LYS A 215 4.40 13.40 0.17
CA LYS A 215 3.13 13.08 -0.49
C LYS A 215 3.20 11.73 -1.21
N LEU A 216 2.05 11.13 -1.49
CA LEU A 216 1.98 9.97 -2.37
C LEU A 216 2.19 10.43 -3.84
N ASN A 217 3.45 10.39 -4.29
CA ASN A 217 3.89 10.89 -5.59
C ASN A 217 3.88 9.81 -6.69
N GLU A 218 2.86 8.95 -6.69
CA GLU A 218 2.66 7.92 -7.73
C GLU A 218 1.87 8.50 -8.91
N SER A 219 2.13 8.01 -10.12
CA SER A 219 1.49 8.57 -11.31
C SER A 219 -0.03 8.56 -11.27
N TRP A 220 -0.60 7.52 -10.63
CA TRP A 220 -2.03 7.27 -10.47
C TRP A 220 -2.64 7.98 -9.24
N SER A 221 -1.83 8.56 -8.36
CA SER A 221 -2.30 9.26 -7.14
C SER A 221 -2.30 10.78 -7.27
N ILE A 222 -1.34 11.33 -8.01
CA ILE A 222 -1.06 12.79 -8.03
C ILE A 222 -2.31 13.63 -8.29
N SER A 223 -3.20 13.21 -9.20
CA SER A 223 -4.38 13.98 -9.61
C SER A 223 -5.48 14.07 -8.54
N TRP A 224 -5.57 13.10 -7.62
CA TRP A 224 -6.65 13.05 -6.64
C TRP A 224 -6.18 13.16 -5.19
N TRP A 225 -4.92 12.83 -4.89
CA TRP A 225 -4.44 12.74 -3.51
C TRP A 225 -4.44 14.08 -2.78
N THR A 226 -3.90 15.14 -3.40
CA THR A 226 -3.93 16.48 -2.80
C THR A 226 -5.36 17.05 -2.68
N PRO A 227 -6.22 16.98 -3.71
CA PRO A 227 -7.63 17.37 -3.58
C PRO A 227 -8.38 16.61 -2.48
N ARG A 228 -8.10 15.31 -2.30
CA ARG A 228 -8.69 14.53 -1.19
C ARG A 228 -8.20 15.02 0.17
N HIS A 229 -6.92 15.36 0.32
CA HIS A 229 -6.39 15.96 1.56
C HIS A 229 -7.13 17.25 1.90
N GLU A 230 -7.30 18.16 0.94
CA GLU A 230 -8.05 19.41 1.14
C GLU A 230 -9.50 19.16 1.55
N LYS A 231 -10.18 18.19 0.91
CA LYS A 231 -11.53 17.78 1.29
C LYS A 231 -11.57 17.26 2.73
N LYS A 232 -10.60 16.43 3.13
CA LYS A 232 -10.52 15.85 4.47
C LYS A 232 -10.23 16.90 5.55
N LEU A 233 -9.41 17.90 5.24
CA LEU A 233 -9.23 19.07 6.11
C LEU A 233 -10.55 19.82 6.34
N ALA A 234 -11.35 20.02 5.28
CA ALA A 234 -12.64 20.67 5.40
C ALA A 234 -13.64 19.84 6.23
N GLU A 235 -13.72 18.52 6.01
CA GLU A 235 -14.56 17.60 6.79
C GLU A 235 -14.16 17.59 8.27
N ALA A 236 -12.86 17.47 8.57
CA ALA A 236 -12.34 17.51 9.94
C ALA A 236 -12.64 18.84 10.61
N LYS A 237 -12.55 19.96 9.88
CA LYS A 237 -12.89 21.30 10.39
C LYS A 237 -14.38 21.43 10.69
N GLN A 238 -15.24 20.89 9.83
CA GLN A 238 -16.69 20.93 10.01
C GLN A 238 -17.12 20.11 11.23
N LEU A 239 -16.51 18.95 11.46
CA LEU A 239 -16.80 18.09 12.59
C LEU A 239 -16.23 18.66 13.90
N GLY A 240 -15.02 19.20 13.84
CA GLY A 240 -14.34 19.82 14.96
C GLY A 240 -14.17 18.89 16.17
N LYS A 241 -14.29 19.46 17.37
CA LYS A 241 -14.15 18.73 18.64
C LYS A 241 -15.33 17.80 18.97
N SER A 242 -16.37 17.75 18.12
CA SER A 242 -17.50 16.84 18.31
C SER A 242 -17.18 15.40 17.88
N ALA A 243 -16.11 15.20 17.11
CA ALA A 243 -15.64 13.87 16.72
C ALA A 243 -15.24 13.06 17.95
N GLN A 244 -15.81 11.87 18.15
CA GLN A 244 -15.35 11.00 19.25
C GLN A 244 -14.31 9.98 18.79
N VAL A 245 -14.36 9.58 17.52
CA VAL A 245 -13.42 8.61 16.94
C VAL A 245 -12.89 9.10 15.59
N VAL A 246 -11.58 8.98 15.39
CA VAL A 246 -10.93 9.20 14.08
C VAL A 246 -10.24 7.92 13.64
N PHE A 247 -10.42 7.52 12.39
CA PHE A 247 -9.68 6.42 11.77
C PHE A 247 -8.62 7.01 10.84
N ILE A 248 -7.37 6.60 10.97
CA ILE A 248 -6.26 7.11 10.15
C ILE A 248 -5.56 5.92 9.51
N GLY A 249 -5.39 5.96 8.19
CA GLY A 249 -4.68 4.89 7.51
C GLY A 249 -4.64 5.00 6.00
N ASP A 250 -4.61 3.84 5.35
CA ASP A 250 -4.44 3.68 3.91
C ASP A 250 -5.76 3.37 3.17
N SER A 251 -5.69 2.65 2.03
CA SER A 251 -6.85 2.24 1.22
C SER A 251 -7.89 1.46 2.01
N ILE A 252 -7.47 0.66 2.99
CA ILE A 252 -8.38 -0.13 3.81
C ILE A 252 -9.14 0.78 4.78
N THR A 253 -8.52 1.84 5.26
CA THR A 253 -9.22 2.87 6.05
C THR A 253 -10.09 3.77 5.17
N GLU A 254 -9.67 4.05 3.93
CA GLU A 254 -10.51 4.78 2.95
C GLU A 254 -11.79 3.99 2.61
N GLY A 255 -11.72 2.66 2.57
CA GLY A 255 -12.87 1.85 2.20
C GLY A 255 -14.02 1.88 3.21
N TRP A 256 -13.84 2.46 4.41
CA TRP A 256 -14.97 2.84 5.28
C TRP A 256 -15.94 3.83 4.62
N GLU A 257 -15.49 4.60 3.64
CA GLU A 257 -16.33 5.49 2.83
C GLU A 257 -16.87 4.83 1.55
N LYS A 258 -16.50 3.57 1.31
CA LYS A 258 -16.84 2.80 0.11
C LYS A 258 -17.58 1.52 0.51
N SER A 259 -16.98 0.36 0.35
CA SER A 259 -17.57 -0.94 0.68
C SER A 259 -17.92 -1.09 2.18
N GLY A 260 -17.27 -0.34 3.06
CA GLY A 260 -17.57 -0.31 4.49
C GLY A 260 -18.64 0.70 4.91
N ALA A 261 -19.16 1.54 4.01
CA ALA A 261 -20.08 2.64 4.37
C ALA A 261 -21.34 2.20 5.14
N PRO A 262 -22.02 1.08 4.79
CA PRO A 262 -23.17 0.61 5.55
C PRO A 262 -22.83 0.25 7.00
N ILE A 263 -21.64 -0.29 7.22
CA ILE A 263 -21.14 -0.66 8.55
C ILE A 263 -20.69 0.60 9.31
N TRP A 264 -20.05 1.54 8.61
CA TRP A 264 -19.66 2.83 9.19
C TRP A 264 -20.85 3.61 9.75
N ASP A 265 -21.94 3.69 9.00
CA ASP A 265 -23.18 4.34 9.42
C ASP A 265 -23.78 3.72 10.69
N ARG A 266 -23.60 2.40 10.87
CA ARG A 266 -24.11 1.68 12.05
C ARG A 266 -23.22 1.86 13.28
N TYR A 267 -21.90 1.76 13.12
CA TYR A 267 -20.97 1.66 14.26
C TYR A 267 -20.29 2.98 14.63
N TYR A 268 -19.98 3.84 13.65
CA TYR A 268 -19.06 4.97 13.87
C TYR A 268 -19.71 6.33 13.63
N LYS A 269 -20.73 6.42 12.78
CA LYS A 269 -21.52 7.65 12.63
C LYS A 269 -22.18 8.11 13.95
N PRO A 270 -22.74 7.22 14.82
CA PRO A 270 -23.24 7.63 16.13
C PRO A 270 -22.16 8.20 17.07
N LEU A 271 -20.89 7.90 16.80
CA LEU A 271 -19.73 8.42 17.54
C LEU A 271 -19.17 9.69 16.89
N ASN A 272 -19.88 10.30 15.94
CA ASN A 272 -19.32 11.36 15.08
C ASN A 272 -17.96 10.94 14.53
N GLY A 273 -17.87 9.72 14.01
CA GLY A 273 -16.63 9.18 13.47
C GLY A 273 -16.20 9.90 12.20
N ILE A 274 -14.88 10.01 11.97
CA ILE A 274 -14.32 10.43 10.68
C ILE A 274 -13.23 9.46 10.19
N ALA A 275 -13.29 9.08 8.91
CA ALA A 275 -12.30 8.23 8.24
C ALA A 275 -11.33 9.07 7.40
N LEU A 276 -10.07 9.07 7.81
CA LEU A 276 -8.92 9.78 7.21
C LEU A 276 -7.98 8.76 6.54
N GLY A 277 -8.55 7.95 5.65
CA GLY A 277 -7.85 6.94 4.87
C GLY A 277 -7.51 7.40 3.45
N PHE A 278 -6.37 6.98 2.92
CA PHE A 278 -5.91 7.34 1.58
C PHE A 278 -5.35 6.13 0.83
N GLY A 279 -5.88 5.88 -0.36
CA GLY A 279 -5.49 4.75 -1.20
C GLY A 279 -4.00 4.70 -1.48
N GLY A 280 -3.34 3.62 -1.07
CA GLY A 280 -1.92 3.39 -1.30
C GLY A 280 -0.97 4.15 -0.37
N ASP A 281 -1.49 4.90 0.60
CA ASP A 281 -0.64 5.58 1.59
C ASP A 281 0.26 4.60 2.33
N ARG A 282 1.50 5.05 2.52
CA ARG A 282 2.52 4.42 3.34
C ARG A 282 2.76 5.28 4.58
N THR A 283 3.56 4.79 5.53
CA THR A 283 3.81 5.49 6.80
C THR A 283 4.27 6.93 6.61
N GLU A 284 5.08 7.22 5.58
CA GLU A 284 5.55 8.58 5.31
C GLU A 284 4.48 9.52 4.73
N ASN A 285 3.47 8.96 4.07
CA ASN A 285 2.36 9.72 3.50
C ASN A 285 1.36 10.11 4.59
N VAL A 286 1.05 9.17 5.49
CA VAL A 286 0.28 9.46 6.71
C VAL A 286 0.99 10.56 7.51
N LEU A 287 2.30 10.44 7.69
CA LEU A 287 3.08 11.42 8.46
C LEU A 287 3.01 12.81 7.82
N TRP A 288 3.10 12.88 6.48
CA TRP A 288 2.93 14.13 5.77
C TRP A 288 1.54 14.73 6.03
N ARG A 289 0.45 13.96 5.92
CA ARG A 289 -0.90 14.48 6.15
C ARG A 289 -1.09 15.01 7.57
N LEU A 290 -0.62 14.27 8.57
CA LEU A 290 -0.62 14.72 9.97
C LEU A 290 0.13 16.05 10.12
N LEU A 291 1.31 16.17 9.51
CA LEU A 291 2.11 17.40 9.55
C LEU A 291 1.45 18.58 8.83
N HIS A 292 0.49 18.32 7.95
CA HIS A 292 -0.22 19.29 7.12
C HIS A 292 -1.69 19.45 7.53
N GLY A 293 -1.96 19.31 8.83
CA GLY A 293 -3.18 19.80 9.47
C GLY A 293 -4.33 18.80 9.58
N GLU A 294 -4.12 17.55 9.16
CA GLU A 294 -5.20 16.56 9.03
C GLU A 294 -6.07 16.36 10.28
N VAL A 295 -5.50 16.58 11.46
CA VAL A 295 -6.17 16.38 12.75
C VAL A 295 -6.26 17.65 13.61
N ASP A 296 -5.80 18.79 13.10
CA ASP A 296 -5.57 20.00 13.92
C ASP A 296 -6.86 20.63 14.47
N SER A 297 -8.01 20.35 13.84
CA SER A 297 -9.32 20.82 14.30
C SER A 297 -10.06 19.83 15.20
N LEU A 298 -9.49 18.65 15.46
CA LEU A 298 -10.15 17.54 16.16
C LEU A 298 -9.66 17.42 17.62
N ASP A 299 -10.48 16.79 18.47
CA ASP A 299 -10.10 16.35 19.83
C ASP A 299 -10.80 15.02 20.18
N PRO A 300 -10.58 13.95 19.39
CA PRO A 300 -11.32 12.70 19.53
C PRO A 300 -10.91 11.95 20.79
N LYS A 301 -11.81 11.12 21.30
CA LYS A 301 -11.51 10.25 22.44
C LYS A 301 -10.57 9.12 22.04
N VAL A 302 -10.78 8.56 20.84
CA VAL A 302 -9.97 7.47 20.30
C VAL A 302 -9.54 7.77 18.86
N ALA A 303 -8.26 7.54 18.56
CA ALA A 303 -7.75 7.45 17.21
C ALA A 303 -7.43 5.99 16.88
N VAL A 304 -8.07 5.43 15.86
CA VAL A 304 -7.80 4.07 15.36
C VAL A 304 -6.79 4.16 14.23
N LEU A 305 -5.63 3.51 14.40
CA LEU A 305 -4.55 3.51 13.40
C LEU A 305 -4.43 2.14 12.75
N MET A 306 -4.48 2.10 11.42
CA MET A 306 -4.17 0.89 10.65
C MET A 306 -3.60 1.28 9.28
N PHE A 307 -2.30 1.09 9.11
CA PHE A 307 -1.55 1.34 7.89
C PHE A 307 -0.19 0.63 7.94
N GLY A 308 0.44 0.46 6.78
CA GLY A 308 1.77 -0.15 6.64
C GLY A 308 1.81 -1.28 5.62
N THR A 309 0.66 -1.84 5.23
CA THR A 309 0.58 -2.89 4.20
C THR A 309 1.10 -2.42 2.84
N ASN A 310 1.07 -1.10 2.57
CA ASN A 310 1.64 -0.54 1.34
C ASN A 310 3.16 -0.39 1.41
N ASN A 311 3.77 -0.21 2.59
CA ASN A 311 5.23 -0.29 2.73
C ASN A 311 5.69 -1.72 2.35
N THR A 312 4.98 -2.72 2.86
CA THR A 312 5.16 -4.13 2.49
C THR A 312 4.93 -4.35 0.99
N GLY A 313 3.77 -3.97 0.47
CA GLY A 313 3.37 -4.28 -0.91
C GLY A 313 4.21 -3.59 -1.98
N HIS A 314 4.65 -2.34 -1.74
CA HIS A 314 5.41 -1.58 -2.73
C HIS A 314 6.92 -1.80 -2.63
N ARG A 315 7.45 -1.98 -1.42
CA ARG A 315 8.91 -2.00 -1.21
C ARG A 315 9.43 -3.32 -0.67
N GLN A 316 8.56 -4.26 -0.25
CA GLN A 316 8.95 -5.40 0.59
C GLN A 316 9.88 -4.94 1.70
N GLU A 317 9.46 -3.86 2.36
CA GLU A 317 10.31 -3.10 3.26
C GLU A 317 10.73 -3.94 4.47
N ASP A 318 11.94 -3.67 4.99
CA ASP A 318 12.38 -4.24 6.26
C ASP A 318 11.33 -3.94 7.34
N PRO A 319 10.78 -4.96 8.02
CA PRO A 319 9.77 -4.76 9.06
C PRO A 319 10.15 -3.70 10.09
N LYS A 320 11.44 -3.55 10.42
CA LYS A 320 11.91 -2.53 11.37
C LYS A 320 11.71 -1.11 10.84
N THR A 321 11.93 -0.87 9.55
CA THR A 321 11.75 0.45 8.92
C THR A 321 10.27 0.84 8.87
N THR A 322 9.38 -0.09 8.49
CA THR A 322 7.94 0.15 8.53
C THR A 322 7.45 0.40 9.95
N ALA A 323 7.90 -0.42 10.91
CA ALA A 323 7.58 -0.22 12.33
C ALA A 323 8.09 1.13 12.87
N ALA A 324 9.27 1.59 12.45
CA ALA A 324 9.79 2.91 12.81
C ALA A 324 8.90 4.04 12.25
N GLY A 325 8.42 3.89 11.01
CA GLY A 325 7.43 4.79 10.41
C GLY A 325 6.13 4.86 11.21
N ILE A 326 5.59 3.72 11.64
CA ILE A 326 4.40 3.64 12.51
C ILE A 326 4.66 4.35 13.83
N LYS A 327 5.81 4.10 14.48
CA LYS A 327 6.20 4.77 15.73
C LYS A 327 6.26 6.29 15.57
N ARG A 328 6.87 6.78 14.49
CA ARG A 328 6.99 8.22 14.20
C ARG A 328 5.62 8.88 14.02
N ASN A 329 4.66 8.19 13.41
CA ASN A 329 3.27 8.65 13.28
C ASN A 329 2.56 8.69 14.65
N ILE A 330 2.71 7.67 15.48
CA ILE A 330 2.17 7.65 16.86
C ILE A 330 2.73 8.83 17.67
N GLU A 331 4.03 9.09 17.58
CA GLU A 331 4.68 10.22 18.24
C GLU A 331 4.16 11.58 17.74
N GLU A 332 3.92 11.72 16.43
CA GLU A 332 3.30 12.92 15.87
C GLU A 332 1.88 13.12 16.40
N LEU A 333 1.08 12.05 16.38
CA LEU A 333 -0.31 12.09 16.78
C LEU A 333 -0.46 12.40 18.27
N ARG A 334 0.40 11.87 19.14
CA ARG A 334 0.42 12.21 20.57
C ARG A 334 0.71 13.69 20.84
N LYS A 335 1.48 14.35 19.97
CA LYS A 335 1.75 15.79 20.08
C LYS A 335 0.53 16.62 19.67
N ARG A 336 -0.12 16.23 18.57
CA ARG A 336 -1.27 16.94 18.00
C ARG A 336 -2.55 16.71 18.78
N LEU A 337 -2.73 15.50 19.32
CA LEU A 337 -3.92 15.04 20.02
C LEU A 337 -3.58 14.51 21.44
N PRO A 338 -3.11 15.36 22.37
CA PRO A 338 -2.59 14.92 23.67
C PRO A 338 -3.63 14.23 24.57
N ASN A 339 -4.92 14.50 24.36
CA ASN A 339 -6.02 13.92 25.14
C ASN A 339 -6.53 12.59 24.57
N THR A 340 -6.20 12.28 23.32
CA THR A 340 -6.70 11.12 22.59
C THR A 340 -5.98 9.84 23.01
N LYS A 341 -6.73 8.74 23.14
CA LYS A 341 -6.16 7.39 23.22
C LYS A 341 -5.96 6.86 21.79
N ILE A 342 -4.86 6.16 21.55
CA ILE A 342 -4.53 5.56 20.25
C ILE A 342 -4.82 4.06 20.34
N LEU A 343 -5.69 3.55 19.47
CA LEU A 343 -5.87 2.13 19.21
C LEU A 343 -5.10 1.77 17.93
N LEU A 344 -3.92 1.21 18.09
CA LEU A 344 -3.11 0.68 17.00
C LEU A 344 -3.58 -0.74 16.66
N LEU A 345 -4.05 -0.93 15.43
CA LEU A 345 -4.37 -2.27 14.94
C LEU A 345 -3.14 -2.92 14.33
N ALA A 346 -3.06 -4.25 14.47
CA ALA A 346 -2.19 -5.05 13.61
C ALA A 346 -2.52 -4.77 12.13
N ILE A 347 -1.49 -4.74 11.29
CA ILE A 347 -1.65 -4.74 9.84
C ILE A 347 -2.34 -6.04 9.45
N PHE A 348 -3.43 -5.93 8.71
CA PHE A 348 -4.27 -7.06 8.33
C PHE A 348 -3.54 -8.08 7.45
N PRO A 349 -3.97 -9.36 7.48
CA PRO A 349 -3.43 -10.36 6.58
C PRO A 349 -3.73 -9.99 5.12
N ARG A 350 -2.83 -10.40 4.23
CA ARG A 350 -2.96 -10.30 2.78
C ARG A 350 -2.45 -11.59 2.14
N GLY A 351 -2.84 -11.86 0.91
CA GLY A 351 -2.52 -13.14 0.28
C GLY A 351 -3.30 -14.29 0.91
N GLU A 352 -3.53 -15.34 0.12
CA GLU A 352 -4.44 -16.42 0.51
C GLU A 352 -3.86 -17.26 1.64
N LYS A 353 -2.58 -17.61 1.53
CA LYS A 353 -1.94 -18.60 2.40
C LYS A 353 -1.05 -17.95 3.47
N PRO A 354 -0.84 -18.62 4.62
CA PRO A 354 0.04 -18.12 5.67
C PRO A 354 1.52 -18.01 5.26
N ASP A 355 1.94 -18.73 4.22
CA ASP A 355 3.31 -18.68 3.67
C ASP A 355 3.51 -17.60 2.60
N ASP A 356 2.49 -16.78 2.32
CA ASP A 356 2.64 -15.61 1.45
C ASP A 356 3.70 -14.65 2.02
N ASN A 357 4.70 -14.31 1.22
CA ASN A 357 5.85 -13.49 1.66
C ASN A 357 5.42 -12.11 2.18
N LEU A 358 4.42 -11.47 1.57
CA LEU A 358 3.94 -10.16 2.01
C LEU A 358 3.15 -10.28 3.32
N ARG A 359 2.42 -11.39 3.53
CA ARG A 359 1.81 -11.70 4.82
C ARG A 359 2.85 -11.85 5.92
N GLN A 360 3.92 -12.60 5.66
CA GLN A 360 4.99 -12.79 6.63
C GLN A 360 5.71 -11.48 6.99
N ILE A 361 5.85 -10.55 6.04
CA ILE A 361 6.39 -9.21 6.33
C ILE A 361 5.42 -8.45 7.24
N ASN A 362 4.12 -8.44 6.95
CA ASN A 362 3.11 -7.82 7.82
C ASN A 362 3.15 -8.42 9.24
N ASP A 363 3.25 -9.74 9.38
CA ASP A 363 3.32 -10.42 10.67
C ASP A 363 4.60 -10.04 11.46
N LYS A 364 5.73 -9.91 10.77
CA LYS A 364 6.98 -9.41 11.40
C LYS A 364 6.86 -7.95 11.85
N VAL A 365 6.17 -7.10 11.08
CA VAL A 365 5.88 -5.72 11.51
C VAL A 365 4.97 -5.74 12.73
N ASN A 366 3.91 -6.56 12.71
CA ASN A 366 2.95 -6.72 13.81
C ASN A 366 3.63 -7.15 15.11
N ALA A 367 4.60 -8.07 15.05
CA ALA A 367 5.39 -8.50 16.19
C ALA A 367 6.18 -7.34 16.84
N ILE A 368 6.67 -6.38 16.04
CA ILE A 368 7.38 -5.19 16.54
C ILE A 368 6.40 -4.18 17.13
N ILE A 369 5.36 -3.81 16.38
CA ILE A 369 4.46 -2.71 16.77
C ILE A 369 3.55 -3.07 17.94
N ALA A 370 3.34 -4.35 18.22
CA ALA A 370 2.69 -4.80 19.45
C ALA A 370 3.39 -4.25 20.70
N GLY A 371 4.72 -4.10 20.65
CA GLY A 371 5.52 -3.51 21.72
C GLY A 371 5.40 -1.98 21.87
N TYR A 372 4.63 -1.29 21.01
CA TYR A 372 4.41 0.16 21.13
C TYR A 372 3.25 0.52 22.07
N ALA A 373 2.45 -0.46 22.50
CA ALA A 373 1.41 -0.23 23.49
C ALA A 373 2.04 0.10 24.85
N ASP A 374 1.63 1.24 25.43
CA ASP A 374 1.95 1.61 26.81
C ASP A 374 0.78 1.32 27.76
N ASN A 375 -0.36 0.86 27.23
CA ASN A 375 -1.62 0.60 27.94
C ASN A 375 -2.16 1.80 28.73
N GLN A 376 -1.75 3.01 28.35
CA GLN A 376 -2.19 4.26 28.96
C GLN A 376 -2.75 5.21 27.89
N LYS A 377 -1.93 5.48 26.88
CA LYS A 377 -2.24 6.34 25.72
C LYS A 377 -2.22 5.57 24.41
N VAL A 378 -1.41 4.51 24.30
CA VAL A 378 -1.32 3.66 23.12
C VAL A 378 -1.71 2.24 23.51
N PHE A 379 -2.69 1.70 22.80
CA PHE A 379 -3.25 0.37 22.97
C PHE A 379 -3.05 -0.38 21.65
N PHE A 380 -2.78 -1.68 21.73
CA PHE A 380 -2.61 -2.52 20.55
C PHE A 380 -3.70 -3.59 20.51
N ALA A 381 -4.30 -3.79 19.33
CA ALA A 381 -5.24 -4.87 19.08
C ALA A 381 -4.88 -5.64 17.81
N ASN A 382 -4.65 -6.94 17.95
CA ASN A 382 -4.52 -7.84 16.82
C ASN A 382 -5.83 -8.60 16.62
N ILE A 383 -6.62 -8.17 15.62
CA ILE A 383 -7.88 -8.80 15.25
C ILE A 383 -7.75 -9.75 14.05
N ASN A 384 -6.52 -10.04 13.60
CA ASN A 384 -6.29 -10.74 12.32
C ASN A 384 -6.97 -12.10 12.25
N GLN A 385 -7.06 -12.81 13.37
CA GLN A 385 -7.73 -14.12 13.44
C GLN A 385 -9.21 -14.08 13.03
N ALA A 386 -9.88 -12.92 13.17
CA ALA A 386 -11.28 -12.77 12.77
C ALA A 386 -11.47 -12.84 11.23
N PHE A 387 -10.43 -12.56 10.45
CA PHE A 387 -10.46 -12.64 8.99
C PHE A 387 -10.04 -14.02 8.45
N LEU A 388 -9.47 -14.88 9.28
CA LEU A 388 -8.82 -16.11 8.84
C LEU A 388 -9.74 -17.32 9.06
N GLN A 389 -9.71 -18.22 8.10
CA GLN A 389 -10.32 -19.54 8.22
C GLN A 389 -9.53 -20.40 9.23
N PRO A 390 -10.10 -21.54 9.70
CA PRO A 390 -9.41 -22.44 10.63
C PRO A 390 -8.06 -22.97 10.13
N ASP A 391 -7.88 -23.11 8.81
CA ASP A 391 -6.62 -23.51 8.17
C ASP A 391 -5.62 -22.35 8.00
N GLY A 392 -5.97 -21.16 8.48
CA GLY A 392 -5.17 -19.94 8.38
C GLY A 392 -5.29 -19.21 7.05
N SER A 393 -6.14 -19.68 6.12
CA SER A 393 -6.35 -19.03 4.82
C SER A 393 -7.20 -17.76 4.91
N LEU A 394 -6.96 -16.82 4.00
CA LEU A 394 -7.78 -15.62 3.80
C LEU A 394 -8.75 -15.83 2.64
N SER A 395 -10.06 -15.73 2.89
CA SER A 395 -11.07 -15.98 1.86
C SER A 395 -11.33 -14.77 0.96
N ARG A 396 -11.50 -15.04 -0.35
CA ARG A 396 -11.99 -14.07 -1.32
C ARG A 396 -13.44 -13.62 -1.07
N ASP A 397 -14.19 -14.35 -0.24
CA ASP A 397 -15.55 -13.96 0.15
C ASP A 397 -15.60 -12.70 1.02
N ILE A 398 -14.49 -12.38 1.72
CA ILE A 398 -14.39 -11.21 2.59
C ILE A 398 -13.34 -10.20 2.10
N MET A 399 -12.30 -10.68 1.40
CA MET A 399 -11.30 -9.85 0.72
C MET A 399 -11.13 -10.34 -0.72
N PRO A 400 -11.95 -9.87 -1.68
CA PRO A 400 -12.01 -10.41 -3.04
C PRO A 400 -10.66 -10.45 -3.78
N ASP A 401 -9.80 -9.48 -3.50
CA ASP A 401 -8.44 -9.36 -4.04
C ASP A 401 -7.36 -9.84 -3.07
N LEU A 402 -7.75 -10.47 -1.95
CA LEU A 402 -6.89 -10.91 -0.85
C LEU A 402 -6.12 -9.77 -0.17
N LEU A 403 -6.69 -8.55 -0.18
CA LEU A 403 -6.13 -7.38 0.49
C LEU A 403 -7.21 -6.45 1.07
N HIS A 404 -8.20 -6.07 0.27
CA HIS A 404 -9.21 -5.08 0.64
C HIS A 404 -10.50 -5.75 1.11
N PRO A 405 -11.00 -5.42 2.32
CA PRO A 405 -12.29 -5.90 2.78
C PRO A 405 -13.44 -5.45 1.87
N ASN A 406 -14.36 -6.36 1.59
CA ASN A 406 -15.72 -5.99 1.15
C ASN A 406 -16.61 -5.67 2.37
N GLU A 407 -17.90 -5.44 2.16
CA GLU A 407 -18.83 -5.13 3.25
C GLU A 407 -18.82 -6.16 4.40
N LYS A 408 -18.77 -7.47 4.08
CA LYS A 408 -18.67 -8.54 5.09
C LYS A 408 -17.36 -8.46 5.87
N GLY A 409 -16.25 -8.21 5.17
CA GLY A 409 -14.96 -7.99 5.81
C GLY A 409 -14.95 -6.77 6.74
N TYR A 410 -15.60 -5.66 6.34
CA TYR A 410 -15.76 -4.50 7.21
C TYR A 410 -16.66 -4.79 8.42
N GLU A 411 -17.69 -5.62 8.28
CA GLU A 411 -18.50 -6.05 9.41
C GLU A 411 -17.70 -6.90 10.41
N ILE A 412 -16.85 -7.80 9.91
CA ILE A 412 -15.92 -8.59 10.74
C ILE A 412 -14.97 -7.65 11.49
N TRP A 413 -14.37 -6.68 10.80
CA TRP A 413 -13.51 -5.67 11.43
C TRP A 413 -14.26 -4.96 12.56
N ALA A 414 -15.43 -4.39 12.26
CA ALA A 414 -16.19 -3.63 13.24
C ALA A 414 -16.53 -4.45 14.48
N LYS A 415 -17.01 -5.68 14.31
CA LYS A 415 -17.35 -6.60 15.41
C LYS A 415 -16.13 -7.01 16.23
N ALA A 416 -15.03 -7.36 15.58
CA ALA A 416 -13.82 -7.82 16.27
C ALA A 416 -13.13 -6.69 17.06
N MET A 417 -13.19 -5.46 16.55
CA MET A 417 -12.59 -4.30 17.21
C MET A 417 -13.49 -3.67 18.29
N ALA A 418 -14.81 -3.83 18.21
CA ALA A 418 -15.76 -3.16 19.08
C ALA A 418 -15.47 -3.30 20.60
N PRO A 419 -15.09 -4.48 21.14
CA PRO A 419 -14.76 -4.61 22.56
C PRO A 419 -13.57 -3.74 22.98
N GLU A 420 -12.53 -3.64 22.16
CA GLU A 420 -11.37 -2.81 22.47
C GLU A 420 -11.70 -1.33 22.34
N LEU A 421 -12.41 -0.92 21.29
CA LEU A 421 -12.83 0.47 21.12
C LEU A 421 -13.73 0.94 22.29
N ALA A 422 -14.65 0.09 22.76
CA ALA A 422 -15.56 0.41 23.85
C ALA A 422 -14.84 0.66 25.18
N LYS A 423 -13.76 -0.08 25.48
CA LYS A 423 -12.92 0.16 26.68
C LYS A 423 -12.21 1.50 26.65
N LEU A 424 -11.90 2.00 25.45
CA LEU A 424 -11.11 3.21 25.26
C LEU A 424 -11.95 4.47 25.22
N LEU A 425 -13.15 4.37 24.64
CA LEU A 425 -14.15 5.41 24.75
C LEU A 425 -14.43 5.70 26.22
N PRO A 426 -14.67 6.97 26.61
CA PRO A 426 -15.24 7.26 27.90
C PRO A 426 -16.50 6.41 28.01
N ALA A 427 -16.79 5.87 29.20
CA ALA A 427 -18.13 5.37 29.45
C ALA A 427 -19.08 6.47 28.98
N ALA A 428 -19.81 6.22 27.89
CA ALA A 428 -20.99 7.01 27.60
C ALA A 428 -21.73 7.06 28.94
N ALA A 429 -22.07 8.25 29.44
CA ALA A 429 -22.91 8.40 30.62
C ALA A 429 -23.89 7.24 30.58
N GLN A 430 -23.72 6.29 31.51
CA GLN A 430 -24.31 4.96 31.44
C GLN A 430 -25.69 5.15 30.86
N TYR A 431 -25.98 4.54 29.70
CA TYR A 431 -27.37 4.43 29.31
C TYR A 431 -28.07 3.84 30.54
N ALA A 432 -28.87 4.66 31.21
CA ALA A 432 -29.77 4.19 32.23
C ALA A 432 -30.79 3.39 31.44
N TRP A 433 -30.53 2.09 31.32
CA TRP A 433 -31.49 1.15 30.80
C TRP A 433 -32.66 1.19 31.77
N ASP A 434 -33.71 1.88 31.36
CA ASP A 434 -34.99 1.81 32.03
C ASP A 434 -35.86 0.76 31.31
N ASN A 435 -36.78 0.15 32.04
CA ASN A 435 -37.67 -0.85 31.48
C ASN A 435 -38.62 -0.19 30.48
N VAL A 436 -38.67 -0.68 29.24
CA VAL A 436 -39.77 -0.35 28.34
C VAL A 436 -41.04 -0.98 28.91
N SER A 437 -42.01 -0.16 29.31
CA SER A 437 -43.35 -0.64 29.61
C SER A 437 -44.04 -1.07 28.32
N ILE A 438 -43.97 -2.37 28.01
CA ILE A 438 -44.83 -2.97 27.00
C ILE A 438 -46.21 -3.14 27.63
N GLY A 439 -47.11 -2.19 27.37
CA GLY A 439 -48.52 -2.38 27.69
C GLY A 439 -49.06 -3.55 26.86
N GLY A 440 -49.55 -4.60 27.52
CA GLY A 440 -50.08 -5.76 26.84
C GLY A 440 -51.32 -5.42 26.02
N SER A 441 -51.16 -5.29 24.70
CA SER A 441 -52.28 -5.26 23.75
C SER A 441 -52.13 -6.43 22.79
N GLY A 442 -52.88 -7.50 23.04
CA GLY A 442 -53.04 -8.62 22.10
C GLY A 442 -54.04 -8.29 20.99
N PHE A 443 -53.91 -8.94 19.84
CA PHE A 443 -54.86 -8.82 18.74
C PHE A 443 -56.07 -9.73 18.96
N VAL A 444 -57.26 -9.29 18.57
CA VAL A 444 -58.44 -10.16 18.50
C VAL A 444 -58.27 -11.10 17.31
N SER A 445 -57.94 -12.35 17.61
CA SER A 445 -57.70 -13.41 16.61
C SER A 445 -59.00 -14.00 16.04
N GLY A 446 -60.15 -13.77 16.68
CA GLY A 446 -61.43 -14.23 16.17
C GLY A 446 -62.62 -13.92 17.08
N LEU A 447 -63.82 -13.98 16.50
CA LEU A 447 -65.10 -13.87 17.19
C LEU A 447 -65.85 -15.19 17.09
N VAL A 448 -66.50 -15.61 18.18
CA VAL A 448 -67.30 -16.85 18.28
C VAL A 448 -68.69 -16.48 18.73
N THR A 449 -69.70 -16.78 17.91
CA THR A 449 -71.12 -16.56 18.23
C THR A 449 -71.76 -17.82 18.77
N SER A 450 -72.65 -17.69 19.76
CA SER A 450 -73.43 -18.83 20.27
C SER A 450 -74.45 -19.30 19.24
N LYS A 451 -74.55 -20.63 19.07
CA LYS A 451 -75.55 -21.25 18.18
C LYS A 451 -76.91 -21.45 18.85
N THR A 452 -76.98 -21.30 20.17
CA THR A 452 -78.16 -21.62 20.98
C THR A 452 -78.70 -20.43 21.79
N GLU A 453 -77.93 -19.35 21.92
CA GLU A 453 -78.33 -18.14 22.65
C GLU A 453 -78.17 -16.89 21.78
N PRO A 454 -79.27 -16.24 21.36
CA PRO A 454 -79.21 -15.03 20.54
C PRO A 454 -78.45 -13.88 21.21
N GLY A 455 -77.54 -13.24 20.47
CA GLY A 455 -76.79 -12.06 20.93
C GLY A 455 -75.55 -12.36 21.78
N LEU A 456 -75.26 -13.64 22.07
CA LEU A 456 -74.05 -14.02 22.81
C LEU A 456 -72.85 -14.19 21.87
N ILE A 457 -71.84 -13.33 22.04
CA ILE A 457 -70.60 -13.31 21.24
C ILE A 457 -69.39 -13.28 22.18
N TYR A 458 -68.36 -14.06 21.86
CA TYR A 458 -67.06 -14.03 22.54
C TYR A 458 -65.94 -13.64 21.57
N ALA A 459 -64.94 -12.90 22.05
CA ALA A 459 -63.71 -12.58 21.34
C ALA A 459 -62.54 -13.39 21.92
N ARG A 460 -61.70 -13.96 21.04
CA ARG A 460 -60.47 -14.68 21.39
C ARG A 460 -59.26 -13.84 21.07
N THR A 461 -58.35 -13.68 22.02
CA THR A 461 -57.06 -13.01 21.80
C THR A 461 -55.92 -14.01 21.61
N ASP A 462 -54.90 -13.60 20.87
CA ASP A 462 -53.65 -14.34 20.66
C ASP A 462 -52.82 -14.54 21.94
N VAL A 463 -53.03 -13.68 22.95
CA VAL A 463 -52.36 -13.73 24.26
C VAL A 463 -53.15 -14.47 25.35
N GLY A 464 -54.22 -15.21 24.99
CA GLY A 464 -54.83 -16.21 25.88
C GLY A 464 -55.99 -15.74 26.77
N GLY A 465 -56.85 -14.85 26.28
CA GLY A 465 -58.10 -14.46 26.96
C GLY A 465 -59.37 -14.69 26.11
N ALA A 466 -60.51 -14.89 26.77
CA ALA A 466 -61.84 -14.94 26.15
C ALA A 466 -62.73 -13.87 26.75
N TYR A 467 -63.21 -12.94 25.92
CA TYR A 467 -63.96 -11.76 26.35
C TYR A 467 -65.39 -11.84 25.82
N ARG A 468 -66.40 -11.46 26.60
CA ARG A 468 -67.82 -11.54 26.19
C ARG A 468 -68.33 -10.18 25.73
N TRP A 469 -69.12 -10.16 24.67
CA TRP A 469 -69.83 -8.94 24.22
C TRP A 469 -70.96 -8.58 25.19
N ASP A 470 -70.89 -7.38 25.77
CA ASP A 470 -71.94 -6.87 26.66
C ASP A 470 -73.04 -6.15 25.86
N VAL A 471 -74.09 -6.89 25.54
CA VAL A 471 -75.24 -6.41 24.77
C VAL A 471 -76.00 -5.28 25.49
N LYS A 472 -75.92 -5.19 26.83
CA LYS A 472 -76.72 -4.21 27.60
C LYS A 472 -76.13 -2.80 27.58
N LYS A 473 -74.84 -2.65 27.31
CA LYS A 473 -74.14 -1.35 27.37
C LYS A 473 -73.66 -0.83 26.03
N ASN A 474 -73.78 -1.61 24.95
CA ASN A 474 -73.22 -1.30 23.64
C ASN A 474 -71.73 -0.87 23.70
N ALA A 475 -71.01 -1.42 24.68
CA ALA A 475 -69.70 -0.96 25.11
C ALA A 475 -68.69 -2.12 25.12
N GLY A 476 -68.42 -2.69 23.94
CA GLY A 476 -67.26 -3.55 23.70
C GLY A 476 -67.31 -4.96 24.30
N PHE A 477 -66.22 -5.70 24.05
CA PHE A 477 -65.93 -7.00 24.69
C PHE A 477 -65.22 -6.78 26.03
N ARG A 478 -65.57 -7.57 27.06
CA ARG A 478 -65.00 -7.50 28.42
C ARG A 478 -64.60 -8.85 28.99
#